data_AF-A0A937QGF8-F1
#
_entry.id   AF-A0A937QGF8-F1
#
_cell.length_a   1.000
_cell.length_b   1.000
_cell.length_c   1.000
_cell.angle_alpha   90.00
_cell.angle_beta   90.00
_cell.angle_gamma   90.00
#
_symmetry.space_group_name_H-M   'P 1'
#
loop_
_entity.id
_entity.type
_entity.pdbx_description
1 polymer ?
#
loop_
_entity_poly.entity_id
_entity_poly.type
_entity_poly.pdbx_seq_one_letter_code
_entity_poly.pdbx_strand_id
1 'polypeptide(L)' 'MQTKVDELLHKPLVVINLGLKKFAESLEEQKVEVVHVDWIPPAGGDKAMADLLDQLL' A
#
# COMPACT_ATOMS: atom_id res chain seq x y z
N MET A 1 8.39 21.85 -21.49
CA MET A 1 8.86 21.83 -20.08
C MET A 1 8.38 20.54 -19.46
N GLN A 2 9.27 19.79 -18.80
CA GLN A 2 8.89 18.56 -18.11
C GLN A 2 8.11 18.92 -16.85
N THR A 3 7.02 18.21 -16.55
CA THR A 3 6.23 18.44 -15.34
C THR A 3 6.78 17.65 -14.16
N LYS A 4 6.44 18.03 -12.93
CA LYS A 4 6.79 17.25 -11.73
C LYS A 4 6.26 15.81 -11.77
N VAL A 5 5.13 15.60 -12.46
CA VAL A 5 4.55 14.26 -12.64
C VAL A 5 5.44 13.43 -13.56
N ASP A 6 5.92 14.01 -14.66
CA ASP A 6 6.85 13.32 -15.56
C ASP A 6 8.13 12.92 -14.81
N GLU A 7 8.70 13.80 -14.00
CA GLU A 7 9.89 13.48 -13.20
C GLU A 7 9.64 12.35 -12.19
N LEU A 8 8.43 12.25 -11.64
CA LEU A 8 8.06 11.16 -10.73
C LEU A 8 7.98 9.81 -11.48
N LEU A 9 7.39 9.80 -12.68
CA LEU A 9 7.15 8.58 -13.45
C LEU A 9 8.40 8.04 -14.16
N HIS A 10 9.41 8.88 -14.39
CA HIS A 10 10.68 8.47 -15.03
C HIS A 10 11.76 8.04 -14.02
N LYS A 11 11.51 8.16 -12.72
CA LYS A 11 12.43 7.70 -11.67
C LYS A 11 12.12 6.25 -11.30
N PRO A 12 13.11 5.50 -10.79
CA PRO A 12 12.86 4.19 -10.19
C PRO A 12 11.76 4.28 -9.15
N LEU A 13 10.73 3.43 -9.29
CA LEU A 13 9.59 3.37 -8.38
C LEU A 13 9.91 2.41 -7.23
N VAL A 14 9.59 2.86 -6.01
CA VAL A 14 9.53 2.02 -4.82
C VAL A 14 8.06 1.90 -4.43
N VAL A 15 7.55 0.67 -4.37
CA VAL A 15 6.12 0.41 -4.21
C VAL A 15 5.82 -0.18 -2.83
N ILE A 16 4.77 0.32 -2.17
CA ILE A 16 4.19 -0.31 -0.98
C ILE A 16 2.87 -0.94 -1.41
N ASN A 17 2.82 -2.27 -1.44
CA ASN A 17 1.61 -3.02 -1.82
C ASN A 17 0.73 -3.30 -0.60
N LEU A 18 -0.48 -2.74 -0.61
CA LEU A 18 -1.55 -3.02 0.34
C LEU A 18 -2.64 -3.83 -0.37
N GLY A 19 -3.07 -4.93 0.23
CA GLY A 19 -4.12 -5.79 -0.33
C GLY A 19 -3.59 -7.10 -0.89
N LEU A 20 -3.90 -7.41 -2.15
CA LEU A 20 -3.59 -8.74 -2.70
C LEU A 20 -2.09 -8.95 -2.86
N LYS A 21 -1.57 -10.00 -2.22
CA LYS A 21 -0.16 -10.42 -2.34
C LYS A 21 0.28 -10.62 -3.79
N LYS A 22 -0.61 -11.14 -4.65
CA LYS A 22 -0.33 -11.36 -6.08
C LYS A 22 0.14 -10.10 -6.82
N PHE A 23 -0.30 -8.91 -6.40
CA PHE A 23 0.17 -7.67 -7.01
C PHE A 23 1.62 -7.36 -6.66
N ALA A 24 2.05 -7.64 -5.42
CA ALA A 24 3.46 -7.54 -5.06
C ALA A 24 4.30 -8.56 -5.84
N GLU A 25 3.85 -9.82 -5.92
CA GLU A 25 4.54 -10.88 -6.67
C GLU A 25 4.73 -10.49 -8.15
N SER A 26 3.70 -9.95 -8.80
CA SER A 26 3.80 -9.45 -10.18
C SER A 26 4.78 -8.28 -10.36
N LEU A 27 4.96 -7.43 -9.34
CA LEU A 27 5.93 -6.33 -9.35
C LEU A 27 7.36 -6.83 -9.13
N GLU A 28 7.55 -7.80 -8.23
CA GLU A 28 8.83 -8.46 -7.99
C GLU A 28 9.36 -9.15 -9.26
N GLU A 29 8.48 -9.85 -10.00
CA GLU A 29 8.81 -10.47 -11.30
C GLU A 29 9.31 -9.46 -12.34
N GLN A 30 8.78 -8.23 -12.29
CA GLN A 30 9.21 -7.11 -13.12
C GLN A 30 10.47 -6.41 -12.59
N LYS A 31 11.06 -6.92 -11.50
CA LYS A 31 12.24 -6.37 -10.81
C LYS A 31 12.01 -4.97 -10.23
N VAL A 32 10.77 -4.66 -9.87
CA VAL A 32 10.43 -3.42 -9.16
C VAL A 32 10.67 -3.63 -7.66
N GLU A 33 11.22 -2.62 -6.98
CA GLU A 33 11.36 -2.65 -5.53
C GLU A 33 9.98 -2.51 -4.89
N VAL A 34 9.52 -3.56 -4.19
CA VAL A 34 8.20 -3.59 -3.57
C VAL A 34 8.24 -4.17 -2.16
N VAL A 35 7.47 -3.57 -1.26
CA VAL A 35 7.19 -4.10 0.08
C VAL A 35 5.71 -4.42 0.17
N HIS A 36 5.37 -5.68 0.41
CA HIS A 36 4.00 -6.06 0.71
C HIS A 36 3.72 -5.90 2.20
N VAL A 37 2.69 -5.13 2.53
CA VAL A 37 2.19 -4.98 3.90
C VAL A 37 1.00 -5.92 4.06
N ASP A 38 1.12 -6.87 4.98
CA ASP A 38 0.01 -7.70 5.45
C ASP A 38 -0.87 -6.86 6.38
N TRP A 39 -1.76 -6.10 5.76
CA TRP A 39 -2.65 -5.15 6.44
C TRP A 39 -4.08 -5.64 6.46
N ILE A 40 -4.75 -5.41 7.58
CA ILE A 40 -6.17 -5.68 7.79
C ILE A 40 -6.80 -4.40 8.37
N PRO A 41 -8.05 -4.05 8.01
CA PRO A 41 -8.73 -2.92 8.62
C PRO A 41 -8.80 -3.05 10.15
N PRO A 42 -8.71 -1.94 10.90
CA PRO A 42 -8.95 -1.92 12.34
C PRO A 42 -10.27 -2.63 12.66
N ALA A 43 -10.28 -3.37 13.77
CA ALA A 43 -11.43 -4.16 14.17
C ALA A 43 -11.97 -5.13 13.10
N GLY A 44 -11.14 -5.53 12.11
CA GLY A 44 -11.58 -6.37 10.99
C GLY A 44 -12.58 -5.70 10.06
N GLY A 45 -12.74 -4.37 10.13
CA GLY A 45 -13.73 -3.62 9.37
C GLY A 45 -15.10 -3.51 10.05
N ASP A 46 -15.26 -4.04 11.26
CA ASP A 46 -16.46 -3.79 12.07
C ASP A 46 -16.42 -2.37 12.62
N LYS A 47 -17.36 -1.55 12.14
CA LYS A 47 -17.46 -0.14 12.53
C LYS A 47 -17.71 0.06 14.02
N ALA A 48 -18.60 -0.73 14.62
CA ALA A 48 -18.93 -0.57 16.04
C ALA A 48 -17.73 -0.94 16.92
N MET A 49 -16.99 -1.98 16.56
CA MET A 49 -15.74 -2.31 17.25
C MET A 49 -14.63 -1.27 16.99
N ALA A 50 -14.53 -0.72 15.79
CA ALA A 50 -13.56 0.33 15.49
C ALA A 50 -13.82 1.57 16.35
N ASP A 51 -15.08 2.00 16.46
CA ASP A 51 -15.48 3.13 17.30
C ASP A 51 -15.14 2.89 18.79
N LEU A 52 -15.26 1.65 19.28
CA LEU A 52 -14.86 1.28 20.64
C LEU A 52 -13.33 1.27 20.82
N LEU A 53 -12.59 0.76 19.83
CA LEU A 53 -11.13 0.74 19.85
C LEU A 53 -10.57 2.17 19.87
N ASP A 54 -11.15 3.08 19.08
CA ASP A 54 -10.75 4.49 19.03
C ASP A 54 -10.95 5.22 20.37
N GLN A 55 -11.82 4.74 21.25
CA GLN A 55 -11.98 5.30 22.61
C GLN A 55 -10.90 4.84 23.59
N LEU A 56 -10.15 3.77 23.28
CA LEU A 56 -9.13 3.18 24.14
C LEU A 56 -7.70 3.60 23.79
N LEU A 57 -7.47 4.10 22.57
CA LEU A 57 -6.19 4.56 22.04
C LEU A 57 -6.02 6.07 22.21
#